data_AF-A0A133ZQK6-F1
#
_entry.id   AF-A0A133ZQK6-F1
#
_cell.length_a   1.000
_cell.length_b   1.000
_cell.length_c   1.000
_cell.angle_alpha   90.00
_cell.angle_beta   90.00
_cell.angle_gamma   90.00
#
_symmetry.space_group_name_H-M   'P 1'
#
loop_
_entity.id
_entity.type
_entity.pdbx_description
1 polymer ?
#
loop_
_entity_poly.entity_id
_entity_poly.type
_entity_poly.pdbx_seq_one_letter_code
_entity_poly.pdbx_strand_id
1 'polypeptide(L)'
;DNKRKFLLDIYQWSHYILDKDAIDEELVAIQRDLKHSDRTLQVDQLSGYFSDFDIFFKSCRIKILYGSKSYVKIKLRTLLERYGYKRRSSLIVQYIKHCLTFYHLEVAIRGGDICDIETVGIDEMLMFRVIS
;
A
#
# COMPACT_ATOMS: atom_id res chain seq x y z
N ASP A 1 -10.65 2.28 -24.76
CA ASP A 1 -10.49 3.35 -23.75
C ASP A 1 -9.76 2.96 -22.46
N ASN A 2 -10.00 1.80 -21.84
CA ASN A 2 -9.30 1.41 -20.60
C ASN A 2 -7.77 1.20 -20.73
N LYS A 3 -7.26 0.77 -21.89
CA LYS A 3 -5.81 0.50 -22.10
C LYS A 3 -4.94 1.77 -22.09
N ARG A 4 -5.47 2.88 -22.61
CA ARG A 4 -4.74 4.16 -22.69
C ARG A 4 -4.71 4.85 -21.32
N LYS A 5 -5.81 4.76 -20.58
CA LYS A 5 -5.88 5.17 -19.17
C LYS A 5 -4.98 4.32 -18.29
N PHE A 6 -4.98 3.00 -18.46
CA PHE A 6 -4.03 2.07 -17.81
C PHE A 6 -2.57 2.43 -18.10
N LEU A 7 -2.23 2.73 -19.36
CA LEU A 7 -0.87 3.13 -19.72
C LEU A 7 -0.48 4.47 -19.08
N LEU A 8 -1.37 5.47 -19.07
CA LEU A 8 -1.12 6.78 -18.45
C LEU A 8 -1.02 6.68 -16.92
N ASP A 9 -1.88 5.89 -16.29
CA ASP A 9 -1.82 5.65 -14.86
C ASP A 9 -0.55 4.83 -14.53
N ILE A 10 -0.19 3.81 -15.29
CA ILE A 10 1.13 3.17 -15.13
C ILE A 10 2.26 4.17 -15.34
N TYR A 11 2.17 5.08 -16.31
CA TYR A 11 3.22 6.07 -16.58
C TYR A 11 3.38 7.07 -15.44
N GLN A 12 2.27 7.51 -14.85
CA GLN A 12 2.25 8.43 -13.72
C GLN A 12 2.75 7.76 -12.44
N TRP A 13 2.37 6.50 -12.23
CA TRP A 13 2.88 5.69 -11.13
C TRP A 13 4.33 5.24 -11.37
N SER A 14 4.74 5.06 -12.63
CA SER A 14 6.12 4.74 -12.99
C SER A 14 7.00 5.97 -12.88
N HIS A 15 6.52 7.18 -13.15
CA HIS A 15 7.29 8.40 -12.85
C HIS A 15 7.58 8.52 -11.35
N TYR A 16 6.64 8.07 -10.51
CA TYR A 16 6.81 7.95 -9.05
C TYR A 16 7.80 6.85 -8.61
N ILE A 17 8.14 5.91 -9.49
CA ILE A 17 8.97 4.71 -9.20
C ILE A 17 10.31 4.74 -9.94
N LEU A 18 10.37 5.36 -11.12
CA LEU A 18 11.53 5.42 -12.01
C LEU A 18 12.50 6.52 -11.58
N ASP A 19 12.02 7.56 -10.93
CA ASP A 19 12.88 8.56 -10.32
C ASP A 19 13.39 8.13 -8.95
N LYS A 20 13.27 6.84 -8.60
CA LYS A 20 13.84 6.29 -7.37
C LYS A 20 15.34 6.57 -7.30
N ASP A 21 16.06 6.47 -8.41
CA ASP A 21 17.50 6.72 -8.43
C ASP A 21 17.82 8.21 -8.21
N ALA A 22 17.04 9.13 -8.79
CA ALA A 22 17.19 10.58 -8.54
C ALA A 22 16.74 10.97 -7.14
N ILE A 23 15.68 10.34 -6.61
CA ILE A 23 15.20 10.51 -5.24
C ILE A 23 16.23 9.94 -4.25
N ASP A 24 16.86 8.81 -4.54
CA ASP A 24 17.92 8.23 -3.71
C ASP A 24 19.17 9.14 -3.73
N GLU A 25 19.54 9.72 -4.87
CA GLU A 25 20.62 10.71 -4.96
C GLU A 25 20.30 12.00 -4.20
N GLU A 26 19.09 12.55 -4.35
CA GLU A 26 18.58 13.70 -3.59
C GLU A 26 18.55 13.40 -2.09
N LEU A 27 18.10 12.21 -1.68
CA LEU A 27 18.09 11.78 -0.28
C LEU A 27 19.50 11.66 0.31
N VAL A 28 20.47 11.18 -0.47
CA VAL A 28 21.89 11.17 -0.08
C VAL A 28 22.45 12.58 0.04
N ALA A 29 22.08 13.50 -0.87
CA ALA A 29 22.47 14.90 -0.81
C ALA A 29 21.88 15.59 0.43
N ILE A 30 20.58 15.42 0.67
CA ILE A 30 19.86 15.96 1.83
C ILE A 30 20.43 15.38 3.14
N GLN A 31 20.76 14.08 3.20
CA GLN A 31 21.43 13.48 4.37
C GLN A 31 22.81 14.07 4.64
N ARG A 32 23.56 14.44 3.58
CA ARG A 32 24.87 15.06 3.70
C ARG A 32 24.72 16.48 4.26
N ASP A 33 23.77 17.26 3.75
CA ASP A 33 23.49 18.63 4.20
C ASP A 33 22.91 18.68 5.62
N LEU A 34 22.12 17.66 6.01
CA LEU A 34 21.55 17.51 7.35
C LEU A 34 22.49 16.87 8.36
N LYS A 35 23.66 16.36 7.96
CA LYS A 35 24.76 16.06 8.90
C LYS A 35 25.54 17.31 9.28
N HIS A 36 25.49 18.35 8.46
CA HIS A 36 26.13 19.65 8.71
C HIS A 36 25.25 20.61 9.53
N SER A 37 23.95 20.34 9.62
CA SER A 37 23.04 20.95 10.60
C SER A 37 22.69 19.91 11.66
N ASP A 38 22.45 20.29 12.90
CA ASP A 38 22.29 19.34 14.03
C ASP A 38 20.92 18.61 14.03
N ARG A 39 20.45 18.15 12.86
CA ARG A 39 19.12 17.57 12.63
C ARG A 39 19.24 16.24 11.88
N THR A 40 19.00 15.14 12.56
CA THR A 40 19.05 13.80 11.98
C THR A 40 17.77 13.48 11.19
N LEU A 41 17.88 13.18 9.89
CA LEU A 41 16.80 12.51 9.16
C LEU A 41 16.74 11.04 9.57
N GLN A 42 15.57 10.58 10.03
CA GLN A 42 15.30 9.17 10.28
C GLN A 42 14.98 8.46 8.95
N VAL A 43 16.03 8.16 8.19
CA VAL A 43 15.99 7.49 6.89
C VAL A 43 15.35 6.08 6.97
N ASP A 44 15.37 5.44 8.13
CA ASP A 44 14.68 4.18 8.40
C ASP A 44 13.15 4.27 8.26
N GLN A 45 12.57 5.47 8.26
CA GLN A 45 11.14 5.67 7.98
C GLN A 45 10.83 5.70 6.47
N LEU A 46 11.84 5.93 5.62
CA LEU A 46 11.69 6.03 4.16
C LEU A 46 11.99 4.70 3.43
N SER A 47 12.89 3.86 3.95
CA SER A 47 13.13 2.52 3.37
C SER A 47 11.90 1.58 3.46
N GLY A 48 10.91 1.94 4.29
CA GLY A 48 9.62 1.25 4.40
C GLY A 48 8.62 1.53 3.27
N TYR A 49 8.89 2.46 2.35
CA TYR A 49 7.93 2.86 1.30
C TYR A 49 7.60 1.76 0.26
N PHE A 50 8.40 0.69 0.17
CA PHE A 50 8.13 -0.47 -0.69
C PHE A 50 8.46 -1.79 0.03
N SER A 51 7.84 -2.04 1.19
CA SER A 51 7.80 -3.41 1.70
C SER A 51 6.98 -4.27 0.73
N ASP A 52 7.34 -5.55 0.52
CA ASP A 52 6.57 -6.49 -0.32
C ASP A 52 5.06 -6.50 -0.01
N PHE A 53 4.70 -6.06 1.21
CA PHE A 53 3.32 -5.88 1.69
C PHE A 53 2.51 -4.87 0.87
N ASP A 54 3.15 -3.80 0.37
CA ASP A 54 2.50 -2.76 -0.44
C ASP A 54 2.03 -3.28 -1.81
N ILE A 55 2.76 -4.26 -2.37
CA ILE A 55 2.52 -4.87 -3.67
C ILE A 55 1.11 -5.45 -3.74
N PHE A 56 0.58 -5.99 -2.63
CA PHE A 56 -0.79 -6.49 -2.59
C PHE A 56 -1.82 -5.38 -2.84
N PHE A 57 -1.67 -4.22 -2.20
CA PHE A 57 -2.62 -3.10 -2.31
C PHE A 57 -2.53 -2.44 -3.68
N LYS A 58 -1.32 -2.27 -4.19
CA LYS A 58 -1.09 -1.83 -5.57
C LYS A 58 -1.73 -2.78 -6.58
N SER A 59 -1.51 -4.08 -6.43
CA SER A 59 -2.13 -5.11 -7.28
C SER A 59 -3.66 -5.11 -7.16
N CYS A 60 -4.20 -4.91 -5.95
CA CYS A 60 -5.64 -4.77 -5.73
C CYS A 60 -6.20 -3.60 -6.52
N ARG A 61 -5.62 -2.40 -6.38
CA ARG A 61 -6.08 -1.21 -7.07
C ARG A 61 -6.08 -1.40 -8.58
N ILE A 62 -4.98 -1.92 -9.15
CA ILE A 62 -4.89 -2.20 -10.60
C ILE A 62 -5.95 -3.22 -11.03
N LYS A 63 -6.14 -4.31 -10.29
CA LYS A 63 -7.16 -5.34 -10.61
C LYS A 63 -8.58 -4.78 -10.55
N ILE A 64 -8.88 -3.88 -9.62
CA ILE A 64 -10.20 -3.28 -9.48
C ILE A 64 -10.46 -2.26 -10.60
N LEU A 65 -9.46 -1.43 -10.93
CA LEU A 65 -9.61 -0.36 -11.94
C LEU A 65 -9.66 -0.89 -13.37
N TYR A 66 -8.86 -1.92 -13.69
CA TYR A 66 -8.70 -2.39 -15.07
C TYR A 66 -9.05 -3.87 -15.28
N GLY A 67 -9.29 -4.62 -14.20
CA GLY A 67 -9.72 -6.00 -14.29
C GLY A 67 -11.23 -6.13 -14.51
N SER A 68 -11.70 -7.37 -14.63
CA SER A 68 -13.11 -7.69 -14.85
C SER A 68 -13.98 -7.65 -13.59
N LYS A 69 -13.36 -7.54 -12.40
CA LYS A 69 -14.06 -7.55 -11.11
C LYS A 69 -13.84 -6.22 -10.40
N SER A 70 -14.90 -5.68 -9.83
CA SER A 70 -14.89 -4.43 -9.04
C SER A 70 -14.32 -4.59 -7.62
N TYR A 71 -13.84 -5.78 -7.25
CA TYR A 71 -13.31 -6.05 -5.91
C TYR A 71 -12.28 -7.18 -5.90
N VAL A 72 -11.44 -7.19 -4.86
CA VAL A 72 -10.51 -8.30 -4.55
C VAL A 72 -10.85 -8.88 -3.18
N LYS A 73 -10.86 -10.21 -3.06
CA LYS A 73 -11.17 -10.91 -1.81
C LYS A 73 -9.98 -11.72 -1.27
N ILE A 74 -9.75 -11.65 0.04
CA ILE A 74 -8.74 -12.44 0.75
C ILE A 74 -9.12 -12.56 2.22
N LYS A 75 -8.81 -13.68 2.89
CA LYS A 75 -8.94 -13.78 4.35
C LYS A 75 -7.86 -12.93 5.02
N LEU A 76 -8.17 -12.26 6.14
CA LEU A 76 -7.17 -11.49 6.87
C LEU A 76 -5.98 -12.36 7.30
N ARG A 77 -6.23 -13.58 7.78
CA ARG A 77 -5.18 -14.57 8.09
C ARG A 77 -4.23 -14.80 6.92
N THR A 78 -4.76 -15.07 5.72
CA THR A 78 -3.96 -15.33 4.53
C THR A 78 -3.17 -14.11 4.07
N LEU A 79 -3.72 -12.91 4.25
CA LEU A 79 -3.00 -11.68 3.97
C LEU A 79 -1.80 -11.53 4.91
N LEU A 80 -1.98 -11.76 6.20
CA LEU A 80 -0.91 -11.67 7.20
C LEU A 80 0.16 -12.75 6.99
N GLU A 81 -0.25 -14.00 6.78
CA GLU A 81 0.66 -15.14 6.55
C GLU A 81 1.55 -14.95 5.32
N ARG A 82 1.00 -14.38 4.23
CA ARG A 82 1.76 -14.09 3.01
C ARG A 82 2.98 -13.22 3.26
N TYR A 83 2.93 -12.39 4.30
CA TYR A 83 3.98 -11.45 4.66
C TYR A 83 4.67 -11.79 5.98
N GLY A 84 4.55 -13.05 6.43
CA GLY A 84 5.26 -13.56 7.60
C GLY A 84 4.65 -13.19 8.95
N TYR A 85 3.49 -12.53 8.98
CA TYR A 85 2.82 -12.16 10.21
C TYR A 85 1.96 -13.31 10.75
N LYS A 86 2.31 -13.81 11.95
CA LYS A 86 1.53 -14.85 12.65
C LYS A 86 0.32 -14.30 13.41
N ARG A 87 0.31 -13.00 13.73
CA ARG A 87 -0.72 -12.32 14.53
C ARG A 87 -0.94 -10.89 14.05
N ARG A 88 -2.13 -10.34 14.32
CA ARG A 88 -2.43 -8.93 14.12
C ARG A 88 -1.76 -8.10 15.22
N SER A 89 -0.80 -7.26 14.86
CA SER A 89 -0.20 -6.24 15.73
C SER A 89 -0.79 -4.85 15.42
N SER A 90 -0.67 -3.90 16.35
CA SER A 90 -1.07 -2.51 16.10
C SER A 90 -0.31 -1.88 14.93
N LEU A 91 0.99 -2.17 14.81
CA LEU A 91 1.85 -1.68 13.72
C LEU A 91 1.37 -2.15 12.35
N ILE A 92 1.05 -3.44 12.18
CA ILE A 92 0.58 -3.93 10.87
C ILE A 92 -0.82 -3.40 10.54
N VAL A 93 -1.68 -3.19 11.54
CA VAL A 93 -2.99 -2.56 11.34
C VAL A 93 -2.84 -1.13 10.87
N GLN A 94 -1.98 -0.35 11.51
CA GLN A 94 -1.68 1.03 11.08
C GLN A 94 -1.12 1.07 9.66
N TYR A 95 -0.21 0.16 9.34
CA TYR A 95 0.34 0.05 7.99
C TYR A 95 -0.73 -0.29 6.95
N ILE A 96 -1.62 -1.26 7.23
CA ILE A 96 -2.73 -1.57 6.34
C ILE A 96 -3.67 -0.35 6.19
N LYS A 97 -4.02 0.35 7.27
CA LYS A 97 -4.83 1.58 7.23
C LYS A 97 -4.18 2.66 6.36
N HIS A 98 -2.85 2.79 6.44
CA HIS A 98 -2.09 3.68 5.57
C HIS A 98 -2.18 3.26 4.10
N CYS A 99 -1.97 1.98 3.77
CA CYS A 99 -2.12 1.48 2.40
C CYS A 99 -3.55 1.66 1.86
N LEU A 100 -4.58 1.43 2.67
CA LEU A 100 -5.97 1.69 2.27
C LEU A 100 -6.18 3.15 1.86
N THR A 101 -5.67 4.07 2.68
CA THR A 101 -5.74 5.51 2.41
C THR A 101 -4.97 5.88 1.14
N PHE A 102 -3.70 5.46 1.05
CA PHE A 102 -2.81 5.78 -0.06
C PHE A 102 -3.30 5.25 -1.41
N TYR A 103 -3.77 4.00 -1.43
CA TYR A 103 -4.29 3.36 -2.64
C TYR A 103 -5.79 3.62 -2.85
N HIS A 104 -6.41 4.55 -2.11
CA HIS A 104 -7.87 4.83 -2.11
C HIS A 104 -8.73 3.57 -2.18
N LEU A 105 -8.48 2.64 -1.26
CA LEU A 105 -9.21 1.40 -1.10
C LEU A 105 -10.08 1.46 0.16
N GLU A 106 -11.29 0.94 0.07
CA GLU A 106 -12.11 0.57 1.21
C GLU A 106 -12.07 -0.95 1.43
N VAL A 107 -12.36 -1.38 2.65
CA VAL A 107 -12.44 -2.78 3.01
C VAL A 107 -13.80 -3.07 3.66
N ALA A 108 -14.45 -4.13 3.18
CA ALA A 108 -15.72 -4.61 3.68
C ALA A 108 -15.65 -6.10 4.03
N ILE A 109 -16.50 -6.54 4.94
CA ILE A 109 -16.73 -7.98 5.16
C ILE A 109 -17.76 -8.53 4.18
N ARG A 110 -17.85 -9.87 4.12
CA ARG A 110 -18.88 -10.58 3.35
C ARG A 110 -20.28 -10.12 3.79
N GLY A 111 -20.98 -9.42 2.91
CA GLY A 111 -22.26 -8.75 3.24
C GLY A 111 -22.27 -7.31 2.75
N GLY A 112 -21.09 -6.69 2.62
CA GLY A 112 -20.93 -5.33 2.08
C GLY A 112 -20.72 -4.26 3.15
N ASP A 113 -20.81 -4.62 4.42
CA ASP A 113 -20.55 -3.69 5.53
C ASP A 113 -19.08 -3.33 5.59
N ILE A 114 -18.78 -2.03 5.63
CA ILE A 114 -17.44 -1.49 5.85
C ILE A 114 -16.94 -2.03 7.19
N CYS A 115 -15.71 -2.53 7.22
CA CYS A 115 -15.14 -3.11 8.42
C CYS A 115 -13.86 -2.40 8.86
N ASP A 116 -13.63 -2.39 10.17
CA ASP A 116 -12.34 -2.00 10.72
C ASP A 116 -11.44 -3.24 10.85
N ILE A 117 -10.27 -3.17 10.22
CA ILE A 117 -9.25 -4.23 10.28
C ILE A 117 -8.74 -4.47 11.70
N GLU A 118 -8.87 -3.47 12.57
CA GLU A 118 -8.50 -3.56 13.98
C GLU A 118 -9.42 -4.46 14.81
N THR A 119 -10.69 -4.60 14.42
CA THR A 119 -11.70 -5.33 15.20
C THR A 119 -12.18 -6.59 14.50
N VAL A 120 -12.07 -6.67 13.17
CA VAL A 120 -12.51 -7.81 12.37
C VAL A 120 -11.84 -9.13 12.79
N GLY A 121 -12.57 -10.25 12.69
CA GLY A 121 -12.04 -11.58 12.98
C GLY A 121 -10.88 -11.96 12.05
N ILE A 122 -9.90 -12.71 12.55
CA ILE A 122 -8.71 -13.10 11.78
C ILE A 122 -9.06 -13.97 10.57
N ASP A 123 -10.13 -14.76 10.65
CA ASP A 123 -10.59 -15.66 9.58
C ASP A 123 -11.61 -15.03 8.63
N GLU A 124 -11.97 -13.77 8.87
CA GLU A 124 -12.94 -13.07 8.05
C GLU A 124 -12.43 -12.83 6.64
N MET A 125 -13.37 -12.91 5.70
CA MET A 125 -13.12 -12.62 4.29
C MET A 125 -13.23 -11.12 4.07
N LEU A 126 -12.11 -10.48 3.79
CA LEU A 126 -12.03 -9.08 3.43
C LEU A 126 -12.29 -8.91 1.94
N MET A 127 -13.07 -7.88 1.59
CA MET A 127 -13.31 -7.43 0.23
C MET A 127 -12.78 -6.00 0.08
N PHE A 128 -11.75 -5.84 -0.76
CA PHE A 128 -11.17 -4.55 -1.10
C PHE A 128 -11.84 -3.99 -2.34
N ARG A 129 -12.22 -2.70 -2.30
CA ARG A 129 -12.85 -1.95 -3.39
C ARG A 129 -12.21 -0.57 -3.51
N VAL A 130 -12.32 0.09 -4.65
CA VAL A 130 -11.83 1.46 -4.83
C VAL A 130 -12.91 2.44 -4.35
N ILE A 131 -12.51 3.40 -3.52
CA ILE A 131 -13.36 4.52 -3.09
C ILE A 131 -13.53 5.43 -4.32
N SER A 132 -14.78 5.67 -4.73
CA SER A 132 -15.11 6.56 -5.85
C SER A 132 -15.16 8.02 -5.43
#